data_AF-A0A3G1GH10-F1
#
_entry.id   AF-A0A3G1GH10-F1
#
_cell.length_a   1.000
_cell.length_b   1.000
_cell.length_c   1.000
_cell.angle_alpha   90.00
_cell.angle_beta   90.00
_cell.angle_gamma   90.00
#
_symmetry.space_group_name_H-M   'P 1'
#
loop_
_entity.id
_entity.type
_entity.pdbx_description
1 polymer ?
#
loop_
_entity_poly.entity_id
_entity_poly.type
_entity_poly.pdbx_seq_one_letter_code
_entity_poly.pdbx_strand_id
1 'polypeptide(L)'
;MSVVYQVELIVGGIMVFLAVCCILSQRQSLLGILLGFEVFSLVMFFLFVWVFGVMQKPVGFSLVFLCLEVCVMSVCLAVMVKLVKTFGGDYVGACNLGGGF
;
A
#
# COMPACT_ATOMS: atom_id res chain seq x y z
N MET A 1 26.29 -14.14 10.14
CA MET A 1 25.53 -13.49 9.05
C MET A 1 24.21 -14.21 8.79
N SER A 2 24.18 -15.52 8.50
CA SER A 2 22.91 -16.24 8.18
C SER A 2 21.79 -16.17 9.22
N VAL A 3 22.09 -16.11 10.53
CA VAL A 3 21.06 -15.98 11.59
C VAL A 3 20.35 -14.64 11.53
N VAL A 4 21.07 -13.55 11.22
CA VAL A 4 20.50 -12.21 11.08
C VAL A 4 19.57 -12.15 9.85
N TYR A 5 19.95 -12.79 8.73
CA TYR A 5 19.06 -12.88 7.56
C TYR A 5 17.77 -13.66 7.83
N GLN A 6 17.85 -14.74 8.61
CA GLN A 6 16.66 -15.50 9.02
C GLN A 6 15.72 -14.65 9.88
N VAL A 7 16.24 -13.92 10.86
CA VAL A 7 15.41 -13.07 11.74
C VAL A 7 14.72 -11.95 10.93
N GLU A 8 15.44 -11.30 10.03
CA GLU A 8 14.92 -10.19 9.21
C GLU A 8 13.85 -10.67 8.21
N LEU A 9 14.01 -11.87 7.64
CA LEU A 9 12.99 -12.49 6.79
C LEU A 9 11.71 -12.83 7.57
N ILE A 10 11.85 -13.34 8.80
CA ILE A 10 10.71 -13.64 9.67
C ILE A 10 9.98 -12.35 10.04
N VAL A 11 10.71 -11.30 10.42
CA VAL A 11 10.14 -9.97 10.73
C VAL A 11 9.43 -9.39 9.50
N GLY A 12 10.06 -9.43 8.33
CA GLY A 12 9.46 -8.99 7.07
C GLY A 12 8.17 -9.75 6.73
N GLY A 13 8.18 -11.07 6.89
CA GLY A 13 6.99 -11.91 6.69
C GLY A 13 5.84 -11.55 7.64
N ILE A 14 6.14 -11.31 8.91
CA ILE A 14 5.14 -10.86 9.91
C ILE A 14 4.59 -9.48 9.52
N MET A 15 5.44 -8.54 9.11
CA MET A 15 4.99 -7.20 8.69
C MET A 15 4.08 -7.25 7.46
N VAL A 16 4.38 -8.10 6.46
CA VAL A 16 3.50 -8.30 5.30
C VAL A 16 2.16 -8.89 5.74
N PHE A 17 2.18 -9.91 6.60
CA PHE A 17 0.95 -10.53 7.07
C PHE A 17 0.07 -9.54 7.84
N LEU A 18 0.67 -8.74 8.73
CA LEU A 18 -0.03 -7.68 9.46
C LEU A 18 -0.58 -6.61 8.51
N ALA A 19 0.18 -6.17 7.50
CA ALA A 19 -0.29 -5.21 6.51
C ALA A 19 -1.52 -5.73 5.75
N VAL A 20 -1.49 -6.99 5.32
CA VAL A 20 -2.64 -7.62 4.64
C VAL A 20 -3.85 -7.76 5.57
N CYS A 21 -3.64 -8.19 6.81
CA CYS A 21 -4.71 -8.24 7.81
C CYS A 21 -5.33 -6.86 8.07
N CYS A 22 -4.52 -5.81 8.17
CA CYS A 22 -4.99 -4.43 8.33
C CYS A 22 -5.85 -3.99 7.13
N ILE A 23 -5.42 -4.27 5.89
CA ILE A 23 -6.19 -3.96 4.68
C ILE A 23 -7.56 -4.67 4.70
N LEU A 24 -7.58 -5.94 5.13
CA LEU A 24 -8.80 -6.74 5.20
C LEU A 24 -9.77 -6.26 6.29
N SER A 25 -9.26 -5.77 7.42
CA SER A 25 -10.10 -5.23 8.50
C SER A 25 -10.68 -3.85 8.20
N GLN A 26 -10.03 -3.05 7.35
CA GLN A 26 -10.43 -1.65 7.11
C GLN A 26 -11.29 -1.43 5.86
N ARG A 27 -11.94 -2.50 5.37
CA ARG A 27 -12.79 -2.54 4.17
C ARG A 27 -13.92 -1.50 4.12
N GLN A 28 -14.28 -0.89 5.26
CA GLN A 28 -15.34 0.11 5.34
C GLN A 28 -14.91 1.53 4.98
N SER A 29 -13.61 1.86 5.00
CA SER A 29 -13.15 3.20 4.61
C SER A 29 -12.18 3.11 3.43
N LEU A 30 -12.50 3.81 2.34
CA LEU A 30 -11.63 3.84 1.15
C LEU A 30 -10.22 4.36 1.50
N LEU A 31 -10.14 5.33 2.41
CA LEU A 31 -8.87 5.84 2.94
C LEU A 31 -8.05 4.75 3.66
N GLY A 32 -8.68 3.87 4.42
CA GLY A 32 -7.99 2.78 5.10
C GLY A 32 -7.40 1.75 4.13
N ILE A 33 -8.12 1.47 3.04
CA ILE A 33 -7.61 0.61 1.96
C ILE A 33 -6.40 1.25 1.28
N LEU A 34 -6.44 2.56 1.01
CA LEU A 34 -5.30 3.28 0.43
C LEU A 34 -4.09 3.27 1.36
N LEU A 35 -4.29 3.63 2.62
CA LEU A 35 -3.20 3.69 3.60
C LEU A 35 -2.56 2.30 3.81
N GLY A 36 -3.36 1.24 3.77
CA GLY A 36 -2.86 -0.13 3.77
C GLY A 36 -2.06 -0.48 2.50
N PHE A 37 -2.43 0.05 1.34
CA PHE A 37 -1.68 -0.14 0.08
C PHE A 37 -0.31 0.56 0.12
N GLU A 38 -0.23 1.73 0.75
CA GLU A 38 1.04 2.44 0.95
C GLU A 38 1.97 1.67 1.89
N VAL A 39 1.45 1.19 3.03
CA VAL A 39 2.22 0.34 3.96
C VAL A 39 2.67 -0.96 3.30
N PHE A 40 1.80 -1.61 2.52
CA PHE A 40 2.15 -2.83 1.79
C PHE A 40 3.33 -2.60 0.82
N SER A 41 3.29 -1.49 0.09
CA SER A 41 4.31 -1.18 -0.91
C SER A 41 5.65 -0.80 -0.26
N LEU A 42 5.62 -0.06 0.87
CA LEU A 42 6.82 0.20 1.67
C LEU A 42 7.45 -1.06 2.27
N VAL A 43 6.65 -2.03 2.74
CA VAL A 43 7.19 -3.31 3.25
C VAL A 43 7.85 -4.11 2.13
N MET A 44 7.27 -4.12 0.92
CA MET A 44 7.88 -4.74 -0.26
C MET A 44 9.18 -4.03 -0.66
N PHE A 45 9.20 -2.70 -0.61
CA PHE A 45 10.40 -1.91 -0.88
C PHE A 45 11.51 -2.19 0.15
N PHE A 46 11.17 -2.26 1.44
CA PHE A 46 12.12 -2.58 2.51
C PHE A 46 12.74 -3.98 2.30
N LEU A 47 11.92 -4.98 1.98
CA LEU A 47 12.41 -6.32 1.63
C LEU A 47 13.31 -6.31 0.39
N PHE A 48 12.96 -5.53 -0.63
CA PHE A 48 13.76 -5.39 -1.83
C PHE A 48 15.13 -4.75 -1.54
N VAL A 49 15.17 -3.64 -0.79
CA VAL A 49 16.41 -2.97 -0.37
C VAL A 49 17.24 -3.88 0.53
N TRP A 50 16.63 -4.67 1.40
CA TRP A 50 17.33 -5.64 2.23
C TRP A 50 18.03 -6.72 1.41
N VAL A 51 17.29 -7.35 0.48
CA VAL A 51 17.83 -8.39 -0.41
C VAL A 51 18.93 -7.85 -1.33
N PHE A 52 18.72 -6.67 -1.91
CA PHE A 52 19.67 -6.04 -2.82
C PHE A 52 20.79 -5.24 -2.14
N GLY A 53 20.63 -4.83 -0.89
CA GLY A 53 21.65 -4.06 -0.14
C GLY A 53 22.95 -4.84 0.04
N VAL A 54 22.87 -6.17 0.05
CA VAL A 54 24.01 -7.10 0.03
C VAL A 54 24.79 -7.00 -1.28
N MET A 55 24.09 -6.77 -2.39
CA MET A 55 24.63 -6.60 -3.73
C MET A 55 24.63 -5.11 -4.06
N GLN A 56 25.54 -4.35 -3.43
CA GLN A 56 25.83 -2.89 -3.43
C GLN A 56 25.60 -2.02 -4.71
N LYS A 57 24.83 -2.45 -5.71
CA LYS A 57 24.82 -1.93 -7.08
C LYS A 57 23.49 -1.33 -7.59
N PRO A 58 22.27 -1.61 -7.05
CA PRO A 58 21.05 -1.00 -7.60
C PRO A 58 20.26 -0.09 -6.64
N VAL A 59 20.94 0.68 -5.79
CA VAL A 59 20.27 1.69 -4.92
C VAL A 59 19.55 2.78 -5.75
N GLY A 60 20.08 3.13 -6.92
CA GLY A 60 19.42 4.10 -7.82
C GLY A 60 18.13 3.55 -8.43
N PHE A 61 18.11 2.26 -8.78
CA PHE A 61 16.94 1.62 -9.38
C PHE A 61 15.79 1.50 -8.37
N SER A 62 16.10 1.19 -7.11
CA SER A 62 15.10 1.11 -6.05
C SER A 62 14.45 2.48 -5.79
N LEU A 63 15.22 3.57 -5.73
CA LEU A 63 14.68 4.91 -5.51
C LEU A 63 13.74 5.38 -6.65
N VAL A 64 14.08 5.05 -7.91
CA VAL A 64 13.20 5.36 -9.06
C VAL A 64 11.88 4.59 -8.96
N PHE A 65 11.94 3.32 -8.57
CA PHE A 65 10.74 2.50 -8.35
C PHE A 65 9.85 3.07 -7.24
N LEU A 66 10.45 3.45 -6.11
CA LEU A 66 9.72 4.09 -5.00
C LEU A 66 9.07 5.41 -5.43
N CYS A 67 9.75 6.23 -6.23
CA CYS A 67 9.19 7.48 -6.70
C CYS A 67 7.95 7.26 -7.58
N LEU A 68 7.99 6.29 -8.50
CA LEU A 68 6.84 5.93 -9.34
C LEU A 68 5.66 5.42 -8.51
N GLU A 69 5.92 4.60 -7.49
CA GLU A 69 4.92 4.10 -6.55
C GLU A 69 4.20 5.25 -5.83
N VAL A 70 4.95 6.16 -5.20
CA VAL A 70 4.39 7.32 -4.49
C VAL A 70 3.60 8.23 -5.45
N CYS A 71 4.04 8.36 -6.71
CA CYS A 71 3.28 9.08 -7.73
C CYS A 71 1.91 8.43 -8.00
N VAL A 72 1.87 7.11 -8.22
CA VAL A 72 0.60 6.39 -8.43
C VAL A 72 -0.30 6.52 -7.21
N MET A 73 0.27 6.41 -6.02
CA MET A 73 -0.46 6.53 -4.75
C MET A 73 -1.08 7.93 -4.57
N SER A 74 -0.35 8.99 -4.93
CA SER A 74 -0.86 10.36 -4.91
C SER A 74 -2.04 10.58 -5.87
N VAL A 75 -2.01 9.96 -7.05
CA VAL A 75 -3.11 9.99 -8.02
C VAL A 75 -4.32 9.24 -7.49
N CYS A 76 -4.14 8.04 -6.91
CA CYS A 76 -5.20 7.27 -6.26
C CYS A 76 -5.86 8.09 -5.14
N LEU A 77 -5.08 8.77 -4.30
CA LEU A 77 -5.59 9.59 -3.21
C LEU A 77 -6.38 10.79 -3.72
N ALA A 78 -5.89 11.46 -4.77
CA ALA A 78 -6.61 12.54 -5.43
C ALA A 78 -7.96 12.07 -6.01
N VAL A 79 -8.00 10.90 -6.66
CA VAL A 79 -9.25 10.31 -7.18
C VAL A 79 -10.20 9.95 -6.04
N MET A 80 -9.71 9.37 -4.95
CA MET A 80 -10.53 9.05 -3.77
C MET A 80 -11.15 10.29 -3.13
N VAL A 81 -10.39 11.39 -3.01
CA VAL A 81 -10.92 12.66 -2.50
C VAL A 81 -12.00 13.24 -3.44
N LYS A 82 -11.91 12.98 -4.75
CA LYS A 82 -12.99 13.33 -5.69
C LYS A 82 -14.21 12.43 -5.52
N LEU A 83 -14.02 11.13 -5.34
CA LEU A 83 -15.10 10.16 -5.13
C LEU A 83 -15.89 10.44 -3.84
N VAL A 84 -15.22 10.72 -2.73
CA VAL A 84 -15.91 11.08 -1.48
C VAL A 84 -16.72 12.38 -1.64
N LYS A 85 -16.23 13.34 -2.44
CA LYS A 85 -16.95 14.60 -2.72
C LYS A 85 -18.17 14.38 -3.63
N THR A 86 -18.15 13.39 -4.53
CA THR A 86 -19.28 13.10 -5.43
C THR A 86 -20.32 12.16 -4.81
N PHE A 87 -19.90 11.21 -3.98
CA PHE A 87 -20.79 10.20 -3.38
C PHE A 87 -21.34 10.59 -2.00
N GLY A 88 -20.89 11.70 -1.40
CA GLY A 88 -21.49 12.29 -0.19
C GLY A 88 -21.36 11.45 1.09
N GLY A 89 -20.77 10.24 1.02
CA GLY A 89 -20.55 9.38 2.16
C GLY A 89 -19.78 8.11 1.77
N ASP A 90 -18.83 7.72 2.63
CA ASP A 90 -17.97 6.51 2.57
C ASP A 90 -18.72 5.17 2.63
N TYR A 91 -20.01 5.13 2.25
CA TYR A 91 -20.80 3.90 2.24
C TYR A 91 -21.11 3.48 0.81
N VAL A 92 -20.49 2.37 0.42
CA VAL A 92 -20.70 1.59 -0.82
C VAL A 92 -22.18 1.25 -1.09
N GLY A 93 -23.10 1.55 -0.16
CA GLY A 93 -24.54 1.33 -0.27
C GLY A 93 -25.37 2.46 -0.89
N ALA A 94 -24.80 3.65 -1.17
CA ALA A 94 -25.55 4.77 -1.74
C ALA A 94 -25.60 4.79 -3.29
N CYS A 95 -25.16 3.72 -3.96
CA CYS A 95 -25.30 3.59 -5.41
C CYS A 95 -26.74 3.19 -5.81
N ASN A 96 -27.75 3.88 -5.29
CA ASN A 96 -29.12 3.82 -5.80
C ASN A 96 -29.45 5.01 -6.73
N LEU A 97 -28.44 5.67 -7.29
CA LEU A 97 -28.65 6.76 -8.24
C LEU A 97 -28.72 6.22 -9.68
N GLY A 98 -29.86 5.58 -9.97
CA GLY A 98 -30.23 5.11 -11.31
C GLY A 98 -31.70 4.69 -11.49
N GLY A 99 -32.55 4.87 -10.47
CA GLY A 99 -34.01 4.65 -10.56
C GLY A 99 -34.77 5.97 -10.55
N GLY A 100 -34.64 6.73 -11.63
CA GLY A 100 -35.28 8.03 -11.81
C GLY A 100 -35.69 8.24 -13.26
N PHE A 101 -36.42 7.27 -13.82
CA PHE A 101 -37.39 7.41 -14.90
C PHE A 101 -38.59 6.54 -14.55
#